data_AF-A0A397JHX1-F1
#
_entry.id   AF-A0A397JHX1-F1
#
_cell.length_a   1.000
_cell.length_b   1.000
_cell.length_c   1.000
_cell.angle_alpha   90.00
_cell.angle_beta   90.00
_cell.angle_gamma   90.00
#
_symmetry.space_group_name_H-M   'P 1'
#
loop_
_entity.id
_entity.type
_entity.pdbx_description
1 polymer ?
#
loop_
_entity_poly.entity_id
_entity_poly.type
_entity_poly.pdbx_seq_one_letter_code
_entity_poly.pdbx_strand_id
1 'polypeptide(L)'
;MDKMKLINLLNKEKSNNNKNYNEQYTANWWTKTEKTIPLGSHLLSIILYFDTSTTDTLRKNTLHPIFITLAKDDTQKKSEEHKNIVRRTFYKSLKFLLSLLYNENNELNNRILWCIPKISMIISDWPEACTFSLTYKSTQSNHPCHFCLVSKENLSNINLNSNQIEPRSHKNMKLHYKNNTEKNVSIEKVRNFFWNVPDINIYAATVPDRMHHLDLGLFHYQLNFTKALILEQCGKSFIDKMNNRIKLIPHYQDLKSFSNNNLYQDSKRPNFIKNNKITEIYLKWNKMYLLSRKENYEESDITRLQAKLFIELFEEYSSSKLQFPKLHLWVFHICSSIREFGAINGYTTETYESLHKDYVKKPYKLTNKK
;
A
#
# COMPACT_ATOMS: atom_id res chain seq x y z
N MET A 1 -24.94 -34.58 -6.29
CA MET A 1 -23.48 -34.53 -6.47
C MET A 1 -22.85 -34.62 -5.08
N ASP A 2 -22.24 -35.76 -4.74
CA ASP A 2 -21.84 -36.09 -3.36
C ASP A 2 -20.83 -35.11 -2.75
N LYS A 3 -21.11 -34.68 -1.52
CA LYS A 3 -20.22 -33.84 -0.67
C LYS A 3 -18.80 -34.41 -0.59
N MET A 4 -18.66 -35.74 -0.60
CA MET A 4 -17.38 -36.44 -0.62
C MET A 4 -16.62 -36.27 -1.94
N LYS A 5 -17.32 -36.17 -3.08
CA LYS A 5 -16.68 -35.86 -4.38
C LYS A 5 -16.19 -34.41 -4.44
N LEU A 6 -16.91 -33.46 -3.84
CA LEU A 6 -16.47 -32.06 -3.77
C LEU A 6 -15.26 -31.90 -2.85
N ILE A 7 -15.26 -32.56 -1.68
CA ILE A 7 -14.12 -32.56 -0.75
C ILE A 7 -12.91 -33.28 -1.36
N ASN A 8 -13.12 -34.38 -2.09
CA ASN A 8 -12.04 -35.08 -2.78
C ASN A 8 -11.53 -34.32 -4.01
N LEU A 9 -12.36 -33.51 -4.69
CA LEU A 9 -11.92 -32.57 -5.74
C LEU A 9 -11.06 -31.45 -5.13
N LEU A 10 -11.50 -30.85 -4.03
CA LEU A 10 -10.76 -29.83 -3.28
C LEU A 10 -9.46 -30.37 -2.65
N ASN A 11 -9.41 -31.66 -2.30
CA ASN A 11 -8.23 -32.31 -1.76
C ASN A 11 -7.29 -32.87 -2.84
N LYS A 12 -7.79 -33.22 -4.04
CA LYS A 12 -6.93 -33.57 -5.20
C LYS A 12 -6.15 -32.36 -5.71
N GLU A 13 -6.70 -31.16 -5.61
CA GLU A 13 -5.94 -29.93 -5.93
C GLU A 13 -4.81 -29.64 -4.92
N LYS A 14 -4.89 -30.18 -3.69
CA LYS A 14 -3.84 -30.03 -2.67
C LYS A 14 -2.64 -30.98 -2.87
N SER A 15 -2.72 -31.97 -3.75
CA SER A 15 -1.62 -32.92 -4.01
C SER A 15 -0.72 -32.55 -5.19
N ASN A 16 -0.96 -31.41 -5.84
CA ASN A 16 -0.01 -30.81 -6.78
C ASN A 16 0.66 -29.63 -6.07
N ASN A 17 1.99 -29.59 -6.08
CA ASN A 17 2.83 -28.54 -5.49
C ASN A 17 2.63 -27.11 -6.07
N ASN A 18 1.54 -26.84 -6.78
CA ASN A 18 1.23 -25.54 -7.37
C ASN A 18 0.11 -24.87 -6.58
N LYS A 19 0.46 -24.27 -5.45
CA LYS A 19 -0.46 -23.40 -4.73
C LYS A 19 -0.72 -22.15 -5.57
N ASN A 20 -1.97 -21.93 -5.94
CA ASN A 20 -2.42 -20.75 -6.66
C ASN A 20 -3.04 -19.73 -5.70
N TYR A 21 -2.60 -18.48 -5.80
CA TYR A 21 -3.11 -17.36 -5.01
C TYR A 21 -3.96 -16.46 -5.90
N ASN A 22 -5.28 -16.45 -5.67
CA ASN A 22 -6.20 -15.63 -6.47
C ASN A 22 -7.04 -14.70 -5.60
N GLU A 23 -7.77 -15.27 -4.69
CA GLU A 23 -8.69 -14.63 -3.77
C GLU A 23 -8.22 -14.90 -2.35
N GLN A 24 -8.72 -14.12 -1.39
CA GLN A 24 -8.33 -14.26 0.00
C GLN A 24 -8.50 -15.69 0.53
N TYR A 25 -9.56 -16.41 0.11
CA TYR A 25 -9.86 -17.76 0.59
C TYR A 25 -8.84 -18.83 0.12
N THR A 26 -8.05 -18.54 -0.91
CA THR A 26 -6.94 -19.41 -1.35
C THR A 26 -5.62 -19.10 -0.65
N ALA A 27 -5.57 -17.98 0.06
CA ALA A 27 -4.35 -17.44 0.64
C ALA A 27 -4.06 -17.95 2.05
N ASN A 28 -2.85 -17.68 2.54
CA ASN A 28 -2.38 -18.16 3.83
C ASN A 28 -3.19 -17.59 4.99
N TRP A 29 -3.57 -16.30 4.94
CA TRP A 29 -4.34 -15.69 6.02
C TRP A 29 -5.65 -16.44 6.25
N TRP A 30 -6.42 -16.71 5.20
CA TRP A 30 -7.69 -17.43 5.33
C TRP A 30 -7.50 -18.82 5.90
N THR A 31 -6.55 -19.59 5.33
CA THR A 31 -6.27 -20.95 5.80
C THR A 31 -5.85 -21.00 7.27
N LYS A 32 -5.10 -19.99 7.74
CA LYS A 32 -4.67 -19.89 9.14
C LYS A 32 -5.83 -19.49 10.04
N THR A 33 -6.61 -18.48 9.65
CA THR A 33 -7.74 -17.95 10.44
C THR A 33 -8.92 -18.93 10.51
N GLU A 34 -9.20 -19.67 9.45
CA GLU A 34 -10.26 -20.68 9.45
C GLU A 34 -9.97 -21.82 10.43
N LYS A 35 -8.70 -22.11 10.73
CA LYS A 35 -8.32 -23.10 11.74
C LYS A 35 -8.51 -22.62 13.19
N THR A 36 -8.65 -21.31 13.40
CA THR A 36 -8.81 -20.73 14.75
C THR A 36 -10.27 -20.53 15.14
N ILE A 37 -11.21 -20.70 14.20
CA ILE A 37 -12.64 -20.56 14.49
C ILE A 37 -13.26 -21.91 14.93
N PRO A 38 -14.34 -21.89 15.73
CA PRO A 38 -15.03 -23.11 16.17
C PRO A 38 -15.56 -23.95 15.01
N LEU A 39 -15.64 -25.26 15.23
CA LEU A 39 -16.19 -26.20 14.25
C LEU A 39 -17.66 -25.87 13.96
N GLY A 40 -18.02 -25.74 12.68
CA GLY A 40 -19.36 -25.37 12.24
C GLY A 40 -19.58 -23.86 12.07
N SER A 41 -18.60 -23.03 12.43
CA SER A 41 -18.59 -21.60 12.12
C SER A 41 -17.96 -21.31 10.75
N HIS A 42 -18.32 -20.16 10.17
CA HIS A 42 -17.77 -19.64 8.93
C HIS A 42 -16.98 -18.36 9.17
N LEU A 43 -15.90 -18.15 8.43
CA LEU A 43 -15.11 -16.93 8.49
C LEU A 43 -15.76 -15.83 7.65
N LEU A 44 -15.99 -14.66 8.26
CA LEU A 44 -16.37 -13.44 7.54
C LEU A 44 -15.18 -12.48 7.49
N SER A 45 -14.56 -12.38 6.31
CA SER A 45 -13.43 -11.48 6.08
C SER A 45 -13.89 -10.02 5.95
N ILE A 46 -13.27 -9.13 6.71
CA ILE A 46 -13.54 -7.70 6.69
C ILE A 46 -12.31 -6.95 6.20
N ILE A 47 -12.49 -6.21 5.10
CA ILE A 47 -11.49 -5.34 4.51
C ILE A 47 -11.78 -3.91 4.95
N LEU A 48 -10.77 -3.21 5.45
CA LEU A 48 -10.88 -1.78 5.73
C LEU A 48 -10.26 -0.99 4.59
N TYR A 49 -11.02 -0.03 4.04
CA TYR A 49 -10.50 0.95 3.07
C TYR A 49 -10.56 2.35 3.68
N PHE A 50 -9.56 3.17 3.35
CA PHE A 50 -9.47 4.53 3.87
C PHE A 50 -8.86 5.48 2.85
N ASP A 51 -9.53 6.63 2.67
CA ASP A 51 -9.09 7.72 1.80
C ASP A 51 -9.49 9.06 2.44
N THR A 52 -8.81 10.12 2.03
CA THR A 52 -9.16 11.51 2.37
C THR A 52 -10.17 12.07 1.37
N SER A 53 -10.99 13.01 1.85
CA SER A 53 -11.89 13.84 1.04
C SER A 53 -11.43 15.29 1.10
N THR A 54 -11.47 15.99 -0.03
CA THR A 54 -11.22 17.45 -0.06
C THR A 54 -12.39 18.16 0.59
N THR A 55 -12.12 19.03 1.57
CA THR A 55 -13.16 19.69 2.36
C THR A 55 -13.33 21.17 2.02
N ASP A 56 -12.46 21.72 1.18
CA ASP A 56 -12.54 23.08 0.67
C ASP A 56 -12.70 23.11 -0.85
N THR A 57 -13.32 24.19 -1.33
CA THR A 57 -13.56 24.43 -2.77
C THR A 57 -12.24 24.61 -3.54
N LEU A 58 -11.19 25.10 -2.86
CA LEU A 58 -9.85 25.32 -3.40
C LEU A 58 -8.96 24.06 -3.42
N ARG A 59 -9.44 22.92 -2.90
CA ARG A 59 -8.69 21.65 -2.77
C ARG A 59 -7.38 21.74 -1.97
N LYS A 60 -7.24 22.71 -1.07
CA LYS A 60 -6.04 22.85 -0.23
C LYS A 60 -6.12 22.00 1.05
N ASN A 61 -7.32 21.64 1.48
CA ASN A 61 -7.54 20.87 2.71
C ASN A 61 -8.20 19.53 2.41
N THR A 62 -7.57 18.45 2.88
CA THR A 62 -8.10 17.08 2.80
C THR A 62 -8.29 16.53 4.21
N LEU A 63 -9.47 15.94 4.46
CA LEU A 63 -9.85 15.37 5.74
C LEU A 63 -10.47 13.99 5.54
N HIS A 64 -10.26 13.08 6.48
CA HIS A 64 -10.91 11.77 6.44
C HIS A 64 -12.38 11.89 6.85
N PRO A 65 -13.25 10.94 6.44
CA PRO A 65 -14.67 10.92 6.82
C PRO A 65 -14.91 10.97 8.33
N ILE A 66 -13.94 10.52 9.12
CA ILE A 66 -13.87 10.72 10.56
C ILE A 66 -12.95 11.92 10.81
N PHE A 67 -13.50 13.12 10.88
CA PHE A 67 -12.72 14.32 11.18
C PHE A 67 -13.42 15.22 12.20
N ILE A 68 -12.62 15.77 13.11
CA ILE A 68 -13.02 16.80 14.05
C ILE A 68 -12.02 17.96 13.91
N THR A 69 -12.51 19.16 13.63
CA THR A 69 -11.69 20.38 13.68
C THR A 69 -11.39 20.71 15.15
N LEU A 70 -10.14 20.52 15.58
CA LEU A 70 -9.73 20.70 16.98
C LEU A 70 -8.73 21.84 17.21
N ALA A 71 -8.33 22.56 16.17
CA ALA A 71 -7.35 23.65 16.25
C ALA A 71 -7.96 24.99 15.82
N LYS A 72 -7.61 26.06 16.54
CA LYS A 72 -8.00 27.44 16.20
C LYS A 72 -7.11 28.05 15.11
N ASP A 73 -5.84 27.61 15.02
CA ASP A 73 -4.85 28.12 14.06
C ASP A 73 -3.83 27.03 13.61
N ASP A 74 -3.00 27.36 12.62
CA ASP A 74 -2.01 26.43 12.05
C ASP A 74 -0.82 26.14 12.97
N THR A 75 -0.53 27.01 13.93
CA THR A 75 0.50 26.81 14.96
C THR A 75 0.08 25.69 15.91
N GLN A 76 -1.18 25.68 16.34
CA GLN A 76 -1.75 24.61 17.15
C GLN A 76 -1.77 23.28 16.39
N LYS A 77 -2.06 23.28 15.08
CA LYS A 77 -2.02 22.05 14.26
C LYS A 77 -0.65 21.38 14.24
N LYS A 78 0.43 22.14 14.40
CA LYS A 78 1.81 21.64 14.40
C LYS A 78 2.24 21.07 15.76
N SER A 79 1.52 21.39 16.84
CA SER A 79 1.88 20.95 18.19
C SER A 79 1.74 19.43 18.34
N GLU A 80 2.59 18.84 19.17
CA GLU A 80 2.56 17.39 19.42
C GLU A 80 1.29 16.98 20.17
N GLU A 81 0.78 17.85 21.04
CA GLU A 81 -0.48 17.65 21.75
C GLU A 81 -1.65 17.53 20.77
N HIS A 82 -1.78 18.47 19.82
CA HIS A 82 -2.85 18.43 18.82
C HIS A 82 -2.77 17.16 17.97
N LYS A 83 -1.58 16.81 17.46
CA LYS A 83 -1.37 15.59 16.67
C LYS A 83 -1.78 14.35 17.45
N ASN A 84 -1.43 14.27 18.74
CA ASN A 84 -1.83 13.16 19.60
C ASN A 84 -3.34 13.10 19.86
N ILE A 85 -4.03 14.24 19.99
CA ILE A 85 -5.49 14.27 20.10
C ILE A 85 -6.15 13.79 18.81
N VAL A 86 -5.69 14.24 17.63
CA VAL A 86 -6.21 13.78 16.34
C VAL A 86 -6.05 12.27 16.20
N ARG A 87 -4.86 11.73 16.49
CA ARG A 87 -4.61 10.28 16.49
C ARG A 87 -5.54 9.54 17.46
N ARG A 88 -5.66 10.01 18.71
CA ARG A 88 -6.56 9.39 19.71
C ARG A 88 -8.01 9.41 19.26
N THR A 89 -8.46 10.49 18.63
CA THR A 89 -9.82 10.65 18.11
C THR A 89 -10.10 9.66 16.99
N PHE A 90 -9.17 9.55 16.03
CA PHE A 90 -9.24 8.56 14.96
C PHE A 90 -9.40 7.14 15.52
N TYR A 91 -8.55 6.75 16.47
CA TYR A 91 -8.61 5.42 17.08
C TYR A 91 -9.84 5.16 17.93
N LYS A 92 -10.34 6.16 18.67
CA LYS A 92 -11.59 6.04 19.42
C LYS A 92 -12.77 5.81 18.49
N SER A 93 -12.81 6.55 17.38
CA SER A 93 -13.86 6.42 16.36
C SER A 93 -13.80 5.06 15.67
N LEU A 94 -12.60 4.61 15.31
CA LEU A 94 -12.40 3.30 14.73
C LEU A 94 -12.77 2.18 15.71
N LYS A 95 -12.40 2.30 17.00
CA LYS A 95 -12.82 1.38 18.04
C LYS A 95 -14.35 1.30 18.15
N PHE A 96 -15.05 2.43 18.07
CA PHE A 96 -16.50 2.49 18.11
C PHE A 96 -17.13 1.79 16.89
N LEU A 97 -16.62 2.06 15.68
CA LEU A 97 -17.09 1.39 14.46
C LEU A 97 -16.84 -0.12 14.50
N LEU A 98 -15.66 -0.53 14.97
CA LEU A 98 -15.29 -1.94 15.03
C LEU A 98 -15.92 -2.69 16.21
N SER A 99 -16.41 -2.01 17.26
CA SER A 99 -17.03 -2.72 18.41
C SER A 99 -18.27 -3.50 18.01
N LEU A 100 -18.98 -3.07 16.96
CA LEU A 100 -20.12 -3.81 16.41
C LEU A 100 -19.73 -5.21 15.92
N LEU A 101 -18.49 -5.39 15.45
CA LEU A 101 -18.00 -6.67 14.95
C LEU A 101 -17.78 -7.71 16.07
N TYR A 102 -17.58 -7.25 17.30
CA TYR A 102 -17.23 -8.12 18.42
C TYR A 102 -18.41 -8.36 19.40
N ASN A 103 -19.53 -7.66 19.19
CA ASN A 103 -20.63 -7.62 20.15
C ASN A 103 -21.92 -8.34 19.68
N GLU A 104 -22.05 -8.75 18.42
CA GLU A 104 -23.31 -9.33 17.92
C GLU A 104 -23.13 -10.66 17.18
N ASN A 105 -24.03 -11.60 17.49
CA ASN A 105 -24.22 -12.83 16.72
C ASN A 105 -24.91 -12.45 15.40
N ASN A 106 -24.24 -12.65 14.27
CA ASN A 106 -24.81 -12.33 12.96
C ASN A 106 -25.66 -13.50 12.44
N GLU A 107 -26.98 -13.35 12.43
CA GLU A 107 -27.91 -14.28 11.76
C GLU A 107 -28.02 -13.92 10.27
N LEU A 108 -27.88 -14.91 9.37
CA LEU A 108 -27.97 -14.69 7.92
C LEU A 108 -28.92 -15.71 7.26
N ASN A 109 -29.98 -15.24 6.61
CA ASN A 109 -30.85 -16.01 5.69
C ASN A 109 -31.65 -17.20 6.28
N ASN A 110 -32.45 -17.00 7.33
CA ASN A 110 -33.40 -18.00 7.88
C ASN A 110 -32.80 -19.40 8.17
N ARG A 111 -31.48 -19.49 8.22
CA ARG A 111 -30.65 -20.61 8.67
C ARG A 111 -29.57 -19.97 9.53
N ILE A 112 -29.39 -20.46 10.75
CA ILE A 112 -28.38 -19.90 11.65
C ILE A 112 -26.99 -20.33 11.14
N LEU A 113 -26.38 -19.49 10.30
CA LEU A 113 -24.98 -19.60 9.90
C LEU A 113 -24.13 -18.81 10.89
N TRP A 114 -23.29 -19.51 11.65
CA TRP A 114 -22.42 -18.91 12.65
C TRP A 114 -21.22 -18.25 11.97
N CYS A 115 -21.34 -16.98 11.56
CA CYS A 115 -20.25 -16.24 10.95
C CYS A 115 -19.42 -15.48 11.97
N ILE A 116 -18.09 -15.65 11.95
CA ILE A 116 -17.15 -14.94 12.82
C ILE A 116 -16.44 -13.86 12.00
N PRO A 117 -16.75 -12.57 12.23
CA PRO A 117 -16.07 -11.46 11.56
C PRO A 117 -14.62 -11.34 12.02
N LYS A 118 -13.70 -11.23 11.05
CA LYS A 118 -12.28 -10.94 11.29
C LYS A 118 -11.79 -9.92 10.29
N ILE A 119 -11.06 -8.92 10.77
CA ILE A 119 -10.38 -7.96 9.90
C ILE A 119 -9.24 -8.68 9.21
N SER A 120 -9.29 -8.77 7.88
CA SER A 120 -8.27 -9.45 7.08
C SER A 120 -7.15 -8.50 6.71
N MET A 121 -7.50 -7.38 6.08
CA MET A 121 -6.54 -6.42 5.55
C MET A 121 -7.04 -4.99 5.60
N ILE A 122 -6.10 -4.07 5.43
CA ILE A 122 -6.32 -2.64 5.30
C ILE A 122 -5.73 -2.18 3.97
N ILE A 123 -6.60 -1.71 3.10
CA ILE A 123 -6.25 -1.15 1.79
C ILE A 123 -6.18 0.36 1.95
N SER A 124 -4.98 0.91 1.78
CA SER A 124 -4.75 2.34 1.82
C SER A 124 -3.42 2.69 1.14
N ASP A 125 -3.18 3.97 0.92
CA ASP A 125 -1.85 4.43 0.53
C ASP A 125 -0.87 4.38 1.73
N TRP A 126 0.40 4.76 1.49
CA TRP A 126 1.45 4.65 2.50
C TRP A 126 1.25 5.56 3.73
N PRO A 127 0.97 6.87 3.60
CA PRO A 127 0.69 7.72 4.76
C PRO A 127 -0.55 7.26 5.55
N GLU A 128 -1.57 6.72 4.88
CA GLU A 128 -2.79 6.24 5.53
C GLU A 128 -2.50 4.96 6.31
N ALA A 129 -1.72 4.04 5.73
CA ALA A 129 -1.26 2.83 6.40
C ALA A 129 -0.45 3.16 7.67
N CYS A 130 0.42 4.18 7.60
CA CYS A 130 1.12 4.71 8.77
C CYS A 130 0.17 5.26 9.86
N THR A 131 -1.01 5.75 9.48
CA THR A 131 -2.05 6.17 10.44
C THR A 131 -2.62 4.98 11.20
N PHE A 132 -2.94 3.90 10.49
CA PHE A 132 -3.46 2.67 11.09
C PHE A 132 -2.45 1.93 11.96
N SER A 133 -1.16 2.02 11.65
CA SER A 133 -0.09 1.38 12.41
C SER A 133 0.46 2.27 13.54
N LEU A 134 0.13 3.56 13.57
CA LEU A 134 0.78 4.59 14.40
C LEU A 134 2.30 4.63 14.22
N THR A 135 2.76 4.51 12.98
CA THR A 135 4.15 4.76 12.60
C THR A 135 4.32 6.18 12.08
N TYR A 136 5.53 6.72 12.18
CA TYR A 136 5.82 8.05 11.64
C TYR A 136 5.54 8.13 10.14
N LYS A 137 4.78 9.14 9.73
CA LYS A 137 4.49 9.47 8.32
C LYS A 137 5.64 10.24 7.66
N SER A 138 6.88 9.80 7.89
CA SER A 138 8.07 10.50 7.39
C SER A 138 9.10 9.54 6.84
N THR A 139 9.53 9.80 5.61
CA THR A 139 10.64 9.09 4.97
C THR A 139 11.98 9.34 5.67
N GLN A 140 12.07 10.42 6.47
CA GLN A 140 13.26 10.81 7.22
C GLN A 140 13.33 10.17 8.62
N SER A 141 12.34 9.38 9.01
CA SER A 141 12.37 8.63 10.26
C SER A 141 13.44 7.55 10.23
N ASN A 142 13.92 7.12 11.41
CA ASN A 142 14.94 6.07 11.50
C ASN A 142 14.43 4.75 10.89
N HIS A 143 13.13 4.45 11.06
CA HIS A 143 12.47 3.26 10.52
C HIS A 143 11.21 3.62 9.74
N PRO A 144 11.35 4.03 8.47
CA PRO A 144 10.25 4.60 7.68
C PRO A 144 9.26 3.58 7.09
N CYS A 145 9.55 2.28 7.17
CA CYS A 145 8.60 1.24 6.79
C CYS A 145 7.59 0.98 7.91
N HIS A 146 6.29 0.88 7.58
CA HIS A 146 5.25 0.54 8.54
C HIS A 146 5.09 -0.97 8.77
N PHE A 147 5.69 -1.82 7.92
CA PHE A 147 5.72 -3.27 8.09
C PHE A 147 6.87 -3.75 8.96
N CYS A 148 8.02 -3.07 8.93
CA CYS A 148 9.28 -3.59 9.45
C CYS A 148 10.20 -2.48 9.99
N LEU A 149 11.24 -2.88 10.71
CA LEU A 149 12.26 -2.01 11.30
C LEU A 149 13.49 -1.88 10.38
N VAL A 150 13.29 -1.77 9.06
CA VAL A 150 14.38 -1.39 8.14
C VAL A 150 14.87 0.02 8.47
N SER A 151 16.18 0.25 8.48
CA SER A 151 16.73 1.59 8.67
C SER A 151 16.57 2.43 7.40
N LYS A 152 16.51 3.76 7.52
CA LYS A 152 16.39 4.65 6.35
C LYS A 152 17.53 4.45 5.33
N GLU A 153 18.75 4.16 5.80
CA GLU A 153 19.93 3.94 4.96
C GLU A 153 19.78 2.68 4.09
N ASN A 154 18.96 1.75 4.54
CA ASN A 154 18.78 0.41 4.00
C ASN A 154 17.50 0.27 3.17
N LEU A 155 16.73 1.33 2.96
CA LEU A 155 15.46 1.29 2.23
C LEU A 155 15.61 0.76 0.79
N SER A 156 16.65 1.17 0.09
CA SER A 156 16.94 0.78 -1.30
C SER A 156 17.87 -0.45 -1.41
N ASN A 157 18.35 -0.98 -0.29
CA ASN A 157 19.31 -2.07 -0.29
C ASN A 157 18.63 -3.42 -0.59
N ILE A 158 18.63 -3.82 -1.86
CA ILE A 158 18.05 -5.09 -2.33
C ILE A 158 18.78 -6.35 -1.89
N ASN A 159 19.99 -6.21 -1.35
CA ASN A 159 20.80 -7.34 -0.90
C ASN A 159 20.47 -7.75 0.54
N LEU A 160 19.53 -7.07 1.18
CA LEU A 160 19.03 -7.47 2.49
C LEU A 160 18.25 -8.78 2.38
N ASN A 161 18.63 -9.73 3.22
CA ASN A 161 17.86 -10.94 3.41
C ASN A 161 16.67 -10.66 4.34
N SER A 162 15.57 -11.39 4.15
CA SER A 162 14.36 -11.26 4.99
C SER A 162 14.63 -11.42 6.48
N ASN A 163 15.64 -12.20 6.84
CA ASN A 163 16.01 -12.48 8.23
C ASN A 163 16.77 -11.31 8.89
N GLN A 164 17.28 -10.37 8.10
CA GLN A 164 17.99 -9.18 8.59
C GLN A 164 17.05 -8.02 8.91
N ILE A 165 15.78 -8.12 8.51
CA ILE A 165 14.79 -7.06 8.71
C ILE A 165 13.73 -7.55 9.70
N GLU A 166 13.76 -7.00 10.91
CA GLU A 166 12.77 -7.35 11.93
C GLU A 166 11.37 -6.83 11.54
N PRO A 167 10.33 -7.69 11.50
CA PRO A 167 8.97 -7.24 11.26
C PRO A 167 8.40 -6.50 12.48
N ARG A 168 7.57 -5.49 12.24
CA ARG A 168 6.77 -4.87 13.30
C ARG A 168 5.64 -5.81 13.69
N SER A 169 5.42 -5.95 14.98
CA SER A 169 4.36 -6.79 15.55
C SER A 169 3.68 -6.06 16.71
N HIS A 170 2.49 -6.53 17.10
CA HIS A 170 1.88 -6.03 18.32
C HIS A 170 2.75 -6.30 19.56
N LYS A 171 3.59 -7.35 19.56
CA LYS A 171 4.43 -7.70 20.73
C LYS A 171 5.59 -6.73 20.90
N ASN A 172 6.43 -6.57 19.88
CA ASN A 172 7.60 -5.70 19.96
C ASN A 172 7.20 -4.22 20.05
N MET A 173 6.21 -3.75 19.27
CA MET A 173 5.81 -2.34 19.31
C MET A 173 5.15 -1.96 20.63
N LYS A 174 4.35 -2.85 21.23
CA LYS A 174 3.78 -2.65 22.58
C LYS A 174 4.85 -2.65 23.66
N LEU A 175 5.92 -3.45 23.51
CA LEU A 175 7.06 -3.44 24.43
C LEU A 175 7.81 -2.11 24.37
N HIS A 176 8.11 -1.61 23.17
CA HIS A 176 8.74 -0.29 23.00
C HIS A 176 7.92 0.84 23.61
N TYR A 177 6.59 0.81 23.45
CA TYR A 177 5.67 1.76 24.06
C TYR A 177 5.70 1.69 25.60
N LYS A 178 5.65 0.48 26.18
CA LYS A 178 5.74 0.32 27.65
C LYS A 178 7.07 0.85 28.20
N ASN A 179 8.15 0.70 27.44
CA ASN A 179 9.49 1.11 27.85
C ASN A 179 9.82 2.57 27.50
N ASN A 180 8.87 3.35 26.95
CA ASN A 180 9.08 4.73 26.48
C ASN A 180 10.21 4.87 25.44
N THR A 181 10.35 3.88 24.54
CA THR A 181 11.37 3.84 23.47
C THR A 181 10.76 3.96 22.07
N GLU A 182 9.55 4.53 21.97
CA GLU A 182 8.78 4.64 20.73
C GLU A 182 9.53 5.36 19.61
N LYS A 183 10.27 6.43 19.99
CA LYS A 183 11.08 7.22 19.06
C LYS A 183 12.15 6.37 18.36
N ASN A 184 12.73 5.40 19.07
CA ASN A 184 13.78 4.53 18.53
C ASN A 184 13.25 3.67 17.39
N VAL A 185 11.99 3.26 17.48
CA VAL A 185 11.32 2.44 16.45
C VAL A 185 10.34 3.24 15.59
N SER A 186 10.39 4.58 15.63
CA SER A 186 9.53 5.45 14.80
C SER A 186 8.02 5.17 14.93
N ILE A 187 7.54 4.92 16.15
CA ILE A 187 6.10 4.83 16.46
C ILE A 187 5.64 6.07 17.23
N GLU A 188 4.37 6.43 17.07
CA GLU A 188 3.76 7.58 17.71
C GLU A 188 3.51 7.33 19.21
N LYS A 189 3.60 8.37 20.04
CA LYS A 189 3.36 8.29 21.50
C LYS A 189 1.86 8.23 21.85
N VAL A 190 1.14 7.31 21.21
CA VAL A 190 -0.27 7.03 21.40
C VAL A 190 -0.46 5.53 21.49
N ARG A 191 -1.23 5.07 22.48
CA ARG A 191 -1.55 3.64 22.62
C ARG A 191 -2.34 3.15 21.40
N ASN A 192 -1.78 2.19 20.67
CA ASN A 192 -2.48 1.56 19.55
C ASN A 192 -3.56 0.59 20.07
N PHE A 193 -4.81 0.81 19.66
CA PHE A 193 -5.95 -0.05 20.04
C PHE A 193 -5.84 -1.47 19.47
N PHE A 194 -5.29 -1.62 18.26
CA PHE A 194 -5.17 -2.92 17.60
C PHE A 194 -4.28 -3.92 18.34
N TRP A 195 -3.41 -3.46 19.25
CA TRP A 195 -2.60 -4.36 20.10
C TRP A 195 -3.42 -5.20 21.09
N ASN A 196 -4.71 -4.92 21.23
CA ASN A 196 -5.64 -5.68 22.06
C ASN A 196 -6.73 -6.36 21.23
N VAL A 197 -6.74 -6.17 19.91
CA VAL A 197 -7.69 -6.84 19.02
C VAL A 197 -7.15 -8.25 18.73
N PRO A 198 -7.92 -9.31 18.97
CA PRO A 198 -7.44 -10.68 18.74
C PRO A 198 -7.21 -10.93 17.24
N ASP A 199 -6.25 -11.80 16.94
CA ASP A 199 -5.98 -12.34 15.60
C ASP A 199 -5.65 -11.31 14.51
N ILE A 200 -5.24 -10.10 14.89
CA ILE A 200 -4.73 -9.09 13.95
C ILE A 200 -3.33 -8.61 14.34
N ASN A 201 -2.43 -8.61 13.36
CA ASN A 201 -1.20 -7.83 13.43
C ASN A 201 -1.35 -6.61 12.51
N ILE A 202 -1.66 -5.44 13.09
CA ILE A 202 -1.94 -4.23 12.31
C ILE A 202 -0.82 -3.85 11.34
N TYR A 203 0.43 -4.15 11.70
CA TYR A 203 1.61 -3.87 10.87
C TYR A 203 1.76 -4.80 9.67
N ALA A 204 1.09 -5.95 9.67
CA ALA A 204 1.07 -6.92 8.58
C ALA A 204 -0.29 -7.01 7.87
N ALA A 205 -1.32 -6.35 8.43
CA ALA A 205 -2.66 -6.30 7.86
C ALA A 205 -2.77 -5.26 6.73
N THR A 206 -1.86 -4.29 6.64
CA THR A 206 -1.83 -3.39 5.49
C THR A 206 -1.29 -4.11 4.26
N VAL A 207 -1.61 -3.61 3.06
CA VAL A 207 -1.13 -4.19 1.80
C VAL A 207 -0.47 -3.12 0.91
N PRO A 208 0.58 -3.44 0.14
CA PRO A 208 1.11 -2.51 -0.86
C PRO A 208 0.11 -2.34 -2.00
N ASP A 209 -0.55 -1.19 -2.04
CA ASP A 209 -1.47 -0.86 -3.13
C ASP A 209 -0.73 -0.57 -4.45
N ARG A 210 -1.05 -1.35 -5.49
CA ARG A 210 -0.45 -1.21 -6.82
C ARG A 210 -0.58 0.19 -7.39
N MET A 211 -1.73 0.84 -7.24
CA MET A 211 -1.97 2.15 -7.87
C MET A 211 -1.03 3.22 -7.28
N HIS A 212 -0.92 3.29 -5.96
CA HIS A 212 -0.06 4.25 -5.28
C HIS A 212 1.43 3.90 -5.33
N HIS A 213 1.77 2.61 -5.41
CA HIS A 213 3.16 2.14 -5.43
C HIS A 213 3.74 2.14 -6.84
N LEU A 214 3.02 1.64 -7.84
CA LEU A 214 3.47 1.58 -9.23
C LEU A 214 3.03 2.81 -10.02
N ASP A 215 1.72 2.97 -10.25
CA ASP A 215 1.19 3.94 -11.24
C ASP A 215 1.50 5.38 -10.85
N LEU A 216 1.16 5.76 -9.61
CA LEU A 216 1.40 7.10 -9.06
C LEU A 216 2.75 7.22 -8.33
N GLY A 217 3.42 6.10 -8.10
CA GLY A 217 4.66 6.03 -7.34
C GLY A 217 5.88 5.87 -8.23
N LEU A 218 6.36 4.64 -8.33
CA LEU A 218 7.60 4.24 -8.99
C LEU A 218 7.64 4.60 -10.48
N PHE A 219 6.52 4.51 -11.20
CA PHE A 219 6.48 4.88 -12.62
C PHE A 219 6.77 6.36 -12.86
N HIS A 220 6.23 7.24 -12.03
CA HIS A 220 6.52 8.67 -12.08
C HIS A 220 8.02 8.94 -11.87
N TYR A 221 8.65 8.24 -10.92
CA TYR A 221 10.11 8.32 -10.72
C TYR A 221 10.88 7.80 -11.94
N GLN A 222 10.45 6.67 -12.54
CA GLN A 222 11.06 6.13 -13.75
C GLN A 222 11.11 7.17 -14.87
N LEU A 223 10.01 7.86 -15.12
CA LEU A 223 9.92 8.90 -16.15
C LEU A 223 10.86 10.08 -15.85
N ASN A 224 10.87 10.55 -14.60
CA ASN A 224 11.72 11.67 -14.19
C ASN A 224 13.20 11.35 -14.29
N PHE A 225 13.63 10.16 -13.84
CA PHE A 225 15.03 9.75 -13.93
C PHE A 225 15.44 9.46 -15.37
N THR A 226 14.56 8.86 -16.18
CA THR A 226 14.80 8.70 -17.62
C THR A 226 15.00 10.07 -18.29
N LYS A 227 14.20 11.07 -17.93
CA LYS A 227 14.38 12.44 -18.43
C LYS A 227 15.71 13.04 -18.02
N ALA A 228 16.12 12.91 -16.75
CA ALA A 228 17.40 13.41 -16.27
C ALA A 228 18.57 12.78 -17.04
N LEU A 229 18.51 11.46 -17.25
CA LEU A 229 19.48 10.71 -18.04
C LEU A 229 19.56 11.18 -19.50
N ILE A 230 18.42 11.36 -20.18
CA ILE A 230 18.38 11.84 -21.57
C ILE A 230 18.87 13.28 -21.66
N LEU A 231 18.54 14.13 -20.69
CA LEU A 231 19.01 15.51 -20.65
C LEU A 231 20.54 15.56 -20.56
N GLU A 232 21.14 14.70 -19.74
CA GLU A 232 22.59 14.57 -19.58
C GLU A 232 23.26 14.09 -20.88
N GLN A 233 22.70 13.07 -21.54
CA GLN A 233 23.36 12.42 -22.69
C GLN A 233 23.07 13.07 -24.04
N CYS A 234 21.87 13.60 -24.23
CA CYS A 234 21.39 14.07 -25.54
C CYS A 234 21.03 15.56 -25.55
N GLY A 235 21.04 16.21 -24.38
CA GLY A 235 20.71 17.62 -24.24
C GLY A 235 19.22 17.92 -24.38
N LYS A 236 18.87 19.18 -24.09
CA LYS A 236 17.48 19.65 -24.05
C LYS A 236 16.76 19.54 -25.40
N SER A 237 17.47 19.75 -26.50
CA SER A 237 16.87 19.70 -27.86
C SER A 237 16.24 18.35 -28.18
N PHE A 238 16.79 17.26 -27.63
CA PHE A 238 16.22 15.92 -27.79
C PHE A 238 14.94 15.73 -26.98
N ILE A 239 14.92 16.22 -25.73
CA ILE A 239 13.71 16.23 -24.89
C ILE A 239 12.58 17.02 -25.55
N ASP A 240 12.88 18.18 -26.14
CA ASP A 240 11.89 19.01 -26.82
C ASP A 240 11.31 18.28 -28.04
N LYS A 241 12.15 17.58 -28.82
CA LYS A 241 11.69 16.71 -29.91
C LYS A 241 10.79 15.58 -29.41
N MET A 242 11.13 14.92 -28.30
CA MET A 242 10.29 13.88 -27.70
C MET A 242 8.93 14.43 -27.23
N ASN A 243 8.93 15.55 -26.52
CA ASN A 243 7.69 16.20 -26.06
C ASN A 243 6.79 16.58 -27.24
N ASN A 244 7.37 17.09 -28.33
CA ASN A 244 6.62 17.39 -29.54
C ASN A 244 6.00 16.13 -30.15
N ARG A 245 6.73 15.00 -30.19
CA ARG A 245 6.17 13.72 -30.65
C ARG A 245 5.06 13.19 -29.75
N ILE A 246 5.18 13.32 -28.43
CA ILE A 246 4.13 12.91 -27.48
C ILE A 246 2.87 13.75 -27.68
N LYS A 247 3.00 15.07 -27.92
CA LYS A 247 1.87 15.95 -28.24
C LYS A 247 1.13 15.56 -29.52
N LEU A 248 1.81 14.88 -30.46
CA LEU A 248 1.22 14.39 -31.71
C LEU A 248 0.48 13.05 -31.53
N ILE A 249 0.60 12.38 -30.38
CA ILE A 249 -0.16 11.15 -30.12
C ILE A 249 -1.64 11.53 -30.04
N PRO A 250 -2.51 10.97 -30.89
CA PRO A 250 -3.94 11.25 -30.85
C PRO A 250 -4.51 10.91 -29.48
N HIS A 251 -5.46 11.71 -29.00
CA HIS A 251 -6.21 11.37 -27.81
C HIS A 251 -7.07 10.12 -28.10
N TYR A 252 -6.76 9.02 -27.42
CA TYR A 252 -7.58 7.81 -27.40
C TYR A 252 -8.31 7.73 -26.06
N GLN A 253 -9.55 7.23 -26.09
CA GLN A 253 -10.44 7.17 -24.93
C GLN A 253 -9.84 6.40 -23.74
N ASP A 254 -9.00 5.40 -24.02
CA ASP A 254 -8.32 4.59 -22.99
C ASP A 254 -6.88 5.06 -22.66
N LEU A 255 -6.38 6.10 -23.35
CA LEU A 255 -5.04 6.61 -23.13
C LEU A 255 -5.05 7.68 -22.03
N LYS A 256 -4.59 7.30 -20.82
CA LYS A 256 -4.45 8.26 -19.72
C LYS A 256 -3.38 9.30 -20.02
N SER A 257 -3.79 10.55 -20.27
CA SER A 257 -2.89 11.70 -20.36
C SER A 257 -2.62 12.31 -18.99
N PHE A 258 -1.36 12.38 -18.55
CA PHE A 258 -0.99 13.05 -17.30
C PHE A 258 -0.81 14.55 -17.55
N SER A 259 -1.67 15.37 -16.95
CA SER A 259 -1.84 16.79 -17.31
C SER A 259 -0.78 17.75 -16.77
N ASN A 260 0.27 17.30 -16.08
CA ASN A 260 1.12 18.20 -15.27
C ASN A 260 2.61 17.86 -15.25
N ASN A 261 3.20 17.62 -16.42
CA ASN A 261 4.64 17.41 -16.53
C ASN A 261 5.36 18.63 -17.15
N ASN A 262 5.22 19.79 -16.53
CA ASN A 262 6.18 20.89 -16.70
C ASN A 262 7.45 20.53 -15.93
N LEU A 263 8.34 19.76 -16.57
CA LEU A 263 9.48 19.15 -15.90
C LEU A 263 10.75 20.00 -16.12
N TYR A 264 11.23 20.65 -15.08
CA TYR A 264 12.57 21.26 -15.02
C TYR A 264 13.19 20.99 -13.65
N GLN A 265 14.36 20.35 -13.62
CA GLN A 265 15.50 20.79 -12.81
C GLN A 265 16.79 20.12 -13.29
N ASP A 266 17.87 20.89 -13.18
CA ASP A 266 19.22 20.66 -13.69
C ASP A 266 20.03 19.76 -12.74
N SER A 267 20.88 18.88 -13.28
CA SER A 267 21.96 18.24 -12.50
C SER A 267 23.06 17.73 -13.43
N LYS A 268 24.28 18.27 -13.24
CA LYS A 268 25.53 17.84 -13.85
C LYS A 268 26.08 16.59 -13.16
N ARG A 269 26.31 15.49 -13.90
CA ARG A 269 27.35 14.43 -13.69
C ARG A 269 27.59 13.70 -15.03
N PRO A 270 28.65 12.88 -15.20
CA PRO A 270 28.88 12.13 -16.44
C PRO A 270 28.76 10.61 -16.25
N ASN A 271 27.79 9.95 -16.91
CA ASN A 271 27.79 8.51 -17.21
C ASN A 271 26.98 8.20 -18.49
N PHE A 272 27.64 7.71 -19.55
CA PHE A 272 26.97 7.29 -20.79
C PHE A 272 26.32 5.90 -20.64
N ILE A 273 25.00 5.84 -20.63
CA ILE A 273 24.21 4.60 -20.53
C ILE A 273 23.76 4.19 -21.93
N LYS A 274 24.07 2.95 -22.33
CA LYS A 274 23.61 2.39 -23.60
C LYS A 274 22.08 2.31 -23.64
N ASN A 275 21.47 2.72 -24.76
CA ASN A 275 20.02 2.72 -24.99
C ASN A 275 19.35 1.35 -24.74
N ASN A 276 20.07 0.25 -24.97
CA ASN A 276 19.57 -1.09 -24.69
C ASN A 276 19.21 -1.32 -23.21
N LYS A 277 19.94 -0.72 -22.26
CA LYS A 277 19.64 -0.83 -20.81
C LYS A 277 18.34 -0.12 -20.44
N ILE A 278 18.10 1.08 -20.98
CA ILE A 278 16.85 1.81 -20.76
C ILE A 278 15.69 1.00 -21.32
N THR A 279 15.82 0.52 -22.56
CA THR A 279 14.81 -0.33 -23.20
C THR A 279 14.54 -1.59 -22.38
N GLU A 280 15.58 -2.24 -21.87
CA GLU A 280 15.45 -3.43 -21.01
C GLU A 280 14.66 -3.13 -19.73
N ILE A 281 14.87 -1.98 -19.09
CA ILE A 281 14.12 -1.59 -17.90
C ILE A 281 12.65 -1.38 -18.21
N TYR A 282 12.31 -0.67 -19.29
CA TYR A 282 10.91 -0.49 -19.66
C TYR A 282 10.25 -1.83 -20.02
N LEU A 283 10.98 -2.76 -20.66
CA LEU A 283 10.50 -4.11 -20.92
C LEU A 283 10.28 -4.91 -19.62
N LYS A 284 11.22 -4.88 -18.68
CA LYS A 284 11.07 -5.55 -17.37
C LYS A 284 9.96 -4.91 -16.54
N TRP A 285 9.85 -3.59 -16.55
CA TRP A 285 8.76 -2.85 -15.93
C TRP A 285 7.41 -3.29 -16.50
N ASN A 286 7.25 -3.31 -17.82
CA ASN A 286 6.02 -3.75 -18.46
C ASN A 286 5.68 -5.21 -18.10
N LYS A 287 6.66 -6.11 -18.08
CA LYS A 287 6.46 -7.50 -17.64
C LYS A 287 6.00 -7.57 -16.18
N MET A 288 6.69 -6.88 -15.27
CA MET A 288 6.31 -6.81 -13.85
C MET A 288 4.92 -6.20 -13.67
N TYR A 289 4.61 -5.14 -14.42
CA TYR A 289 3.34 -4.45 -14.38
C TYR A 289 2.19 -5.30 -14.91
N LEU A 290 2.37 -6.02 -16.01
CA LEU A 290 1.41 -7.00 -16.51
C LEU A 290 1.22 -8.14 -15.50
N LEU A 291 2.31 -8.67 -14.94
CA LEU A 291 2.24 -9.67 -13.87
C LEU A 291 1.46 -9.14 -12.67
N SER A 292 1.64 -7.88 -12.28
CA SER A 292 0.94 -7.27 -11.15
C SER A 292 -0.59 -7.18 -11.33
N ARG A 293 -1.09 -7.38 -12.55
CA ARG A 293 -2.51 -7.41 -12.89
C ARG A 293 -3.08 -8.82 -13.08
N LYS A 294 -2.27 -9.85 -12.87
CA LYS A 294 -2.73 -11.23 -13.00
C LYS A 294 -3.77 -11.52 -11.91
N GLU A 295 -4.82 -12.26 -12.26
CA GLU A 295 -5.87 -12.66 -11.33
C GLU A 295 -5.47 -13.87 -10.47
N ASN A 296 -4.49 -14.66 -10.93
CA ASN A 296 -4.04 -15.88 -10.27
C ASN A 296 -2.51 -15.92 -10.30
N TYR A 297 -1.86 -16.10 -9.15
CA TYR A 297 -0.41 -16.19 -9.03
C TYR A 297 0.04 -17.59 -8.65
N GLU A 298 1.03 -18.11 -9.37
CA GLU A 298 1.88 -19.20 -8.92
C GLU A 298 3.10 -18.66 -8.17
N GLU A 299 3.78 -19.51 -7.42
CA GLU A 299 5.03 -19.14 -6.74
C GLU A 299 6.11 -18.63 -7.72
N SER A 300 6.12 -19.18 -8.94
CA SER A 300 7.01 -18.75 -10.02
C SER A 300 6.74 -17.31 -10.48
N ASP A 301 5.47 -16.86 -10.48
CA ASP A 301 5.09 -15.49 -10.80
C ASP A 301 5.52 -14.53 -9.70
N ILE A 302 5.33 -14.91 -8.43
CA ILE A 302 5.63 -14.08 -7.26
C ILE A 302 7.11 -13.68 -7.24
N THR A 303 8.01 -14.61 -7.55
CA THR A 303 9.46 -14.32 -7.58
C THR A 303 9.87 -13.33 -8.69
N ARG A 304 9.03 -13.14 -9.72
CA ARG A 304 9.30 -12.27 -10.88
C ARG A 304 8.86 -10.81 -10.69
N LEU A 305 8.21 -10.47 -9.57
CA LEU A 305 7.76 -9.10 -9.26
C LEU A 305 8.88 -8.15 -8.77
N GLN A 306 10.14 -8.59 -8.80
CA GLN A 306 11.28 -7.82 -8.28
C GLN A 306 11.67 -6.64 -9.18
N ALA A 307 11.95 -5.49 -8.56
CA ALA A 307 12.34 -4.24 -9.25
C ALA A 307 13.87 -3.98 -9.26
N LYS A 308 14.70 -5.03 -9.32
CA LYS A 308 16.17 -4.90 -9.18
C LYS A 308 16.82 -3.99 -10.21
N LEU A 309 16.52 -4.19 -11.50
CA LEU A 309 17.13 -3.41 -12.59
C LEU A 309 16.77 -1.90 -12.52
N PHE A 310 15.59 -1.57 -11.97
CA PHE A 310 15.20 -0.18 -11.73
C PHE A 310 16.16 0.50 -10.75
N ILE A 311 16.54 -0.21 -9.69
CA ILE A 311 17.46 0.30 -8.66
C ILE A 311 18.84 0.47 -9.24
N GLU A 312 19.37 -0.56 -9.89
CA GLU A 312 20.70 -0.57 -10.50
C GLU A 312 20.91 0.58 -11.50
N LEU A 313 19.88 1.00 -12.24
CA LEU A 313 20.03 2.08 -13.22
C LEU A 313 19.79 3.48 -12.64
N PHE A 314 18.81 3.63 -11.75
CA PHE A 314 18.34 4.95 -11.34
C PHE A 314 18.85 5.41 -9.97
N GLU A 315 19.63 4.60 -9.26
CA GLU A 315 20.20 4.99 -7.95
C GLU A 315 21.02 6.28 -8.03
N GLU A 316 21.88 6.42 -9.05
CA GLU A 316 22.75 7.59 -9.25
C GLU A 316 21.98 8.88 -9.60
N TYR A 317 20.80 8.73 -10.20
CA TYR A 317 19.93 9.85 -10.62
C TYR A 317 18.98 10.31 -9.50
N SER A 318 18.91 9.54 -8.42
CA SER A 318 18.09 9.87 -7.25
C SER A 318 18.93 10.61 -6.23
N SER A 319 18.57 11.85 -5.90
CA SER A 319 19.23 12.61 -4.82
C SER A 319 19.17 11.88 -3.47
N SER A 320 18.11 11.09 -3.23
CA SER A 320 17.93 10.22 -2.07
C SER A 320 18.46 8.79 -2.24
N LYS A 321 19.19 8.46 -3.32
CA LYS A 321 19.63 7.09 -3.64
C LYS A 321 18.50 6.04 -3.57
N LEU A 322 17.33 6.42 -4.09
CA LEU A 322 16.10 5.61 -4.11
C LEU A 322 15.60 5.15 -2.72
N GLN A 323 15.94 5.87 -1.64
CA GLN A 323 15.42 5.62 -0.29
C GLN A 323 13.94 6.02 -0.17
N PHE A 324 13.08 5.35 -0.95
CA PHE A 324 11.65 5.55 -1.00
C PHE A 324 10.95 4.40 -0.27
N PRO A 325 10.09 4.68 0.72
CA PRO A 325 9.31 3.63 1.36
C PRO A 325 8.48 2.83 0.35
N LYS A 326 7.86 3.49 -0.64
CA LYS A 326 7.09 2.80 -1.70
C LYS A 326 7.92 1.76 -2.46
N LEU A 327 9.19 2.05 -2.76
CA LEU A 327 10.08 1.10 -3.41
C LEU A 327 10.35 -0.10 -2.50
N HIS A 328 10.70 0.16 -1.24
CA HIS A 328 10.94 -0.87 -0.25
C HIS A 328 9.72 -1.77 -0.05
N LEU A 329 8.53 -1.19 0.09
CA LEU A 329 7.27 -1.92 0.24
C LEU A 329 7.01 -2.84 -0.96
N TRP A 330 7.24 -2.35 -2.17
CA TRP A 330 7.08 -3.18 -3.35
C TRP A 330 8.10 -4.33 -3.38
N VAL A 331 9.38 -4.04 -3.17
CA VAL A 331 10.45 -5.04 -3.27
C VAL A 331 10.35 -6.12 -2.18
N PHE A 332 10.04 -5.73 -0.94
CA PHE A 332 10.14 -6.62 0.22
C PHE A 332 8.80 -7.17 0.69
N HIS A 333 7.67 -6.50 0.42
CA HIS A 333 6.38 -6.84 1.03
C HIS A 333 5.30 -7.25 0.03
N ILE A 334 5.45 -7.03 -1.29
CA ILE A 334 4.42 -7.45 -2.25
C ILE A 334 4.26 -8.97 -2.29
N CYS A 335 5.38 -9.71 -2.29
CA CYS A 335 5.36 -11.16 -2.39
C CYS A 335 4.73 -11.81 -1.15
N SER A 336 5.05 -11.30 0.06
CA SER A 336 4.39 -11.76 1.29
C SER A 336 2.91 -11.41 1.28
N SER A 337 2.54 -10.24 0.77
CA SER A 337 1.13 -9.82 0.69
C SER A 337 0.33 -10.73 -0.23
N ILE A 338 0.88 -11.13 -1.39
CA ILE A 338 0.20 -12.07 -2.30
C ILE A 338 -0.03 -13.42 -1.61
N ARG A 339 1.00 -13.94 -0.93
CA ARG A 339 0.88 -15.23 -0.24
C ARG A 339 -0.13 -15.17 0.92
N GLU A 340 -0.20 -14.06 1.61
CA GLU A 340 -1.12 -13.87 2.74
C GLU A 340 -2.55 -13.59 2.29
N PHE A 341 -2.74 -12.86 1.20
CA PHE A 341 -4.02 -12.22 0.89
C PHE A 341 -4.59 -12.50 -0.52
N GLY A 342 -3.86 -13.16 -1.40
CA GLY A 342 -4.32 -13.47 -2.77
C GLY A 342 -3.77 -12.49 -3.80
N ALA A 343 -4.43 -12.38 -4.95
CA ALA A 343 -3.97 -11.53 -6.05
C ALA A 343 -4.06 -10.04 -5.71
N ILE A 344 -3.13 -9.26 -6.26
CA ILE A 344 -3.03 -7.81 -6.07
C ILE A 344 -4.34 -7.09 -6.47
N ASN A 345 -5.02 -7.58 -7.50
CA ASN A 345 -6.29 -7.01 -7.96
C ASN A 345 -7.39 -7.07 -6.88
N GLY A 346 -7.33 -8.05 -5.97
CA GLY A 346 -8.29 -8.18 -4.87
C GLY A 346 -8.13 -7.11 -3.79
N TYR A 347 -7.03 -6.35 -3.81
CA TYR A 347 -6.73 -5.37 -2.76
C TYR A 347 -6.11 -4.05 -3.24
N THR A 348 -6.32 -3.68 -4.51
CA THR A 348 -5.94 -2.35 -5.00
C THR A 348 -6.99 -1.29 -4.67
N THR A 349 -6.56 -0.03 -4.49
CA THR A 349 -7.47 1.09 -4.21
C THR A 349 -8.24 1.59 -5.43
N GLU A 350 -7.89 1.18 -6.67
CA GLU A 350 -8.46 1.74 -7.91
C GLU A 350 -10.00 1.78 -7.90
N THR A 351 -10.64 0.64 -7.59
CA THR A 351 -12.11 0.54 -7.53
C THR A 351 -12.67 1.40 -6.41
N TYR A 352 -12.09 1.31 -5.21
CA TYR A 352 -12.57 2.00 -4.02
C TYR A 352 -12.42 3.52 -4.15
N GLU A 353 -11.37 4.02 -4.79
CA GLU A 353 -11.18 5.43 -5.08
C GLU A 353 -12.18 5.96 -6.09
N SER A 354 -12.51 5.17 -7.12
CA SER A 354 -13.56 5.55 -8.08
C SER A 354 -14.91 5.64 -7.37
N LEU A 355 -15.26 4.64 -6.56
CA LEU A 355 -16.49 4.65 -5.76
C LEU A 355 -16.51 5.82 -4.77
N HIS A 356 -15.42 6.06 -4.04
CA HIS A 356 -15.32 7.17 -3.09
C HIS A 356 -15.41 8.52 -3.79
N LYS A 357 -14.85 8.66 -5.00
CA LYS A 357 -15.02 9.84 -5.84
C LYS A 357 -16.48 10.06 -6.20
N ASP A 358 -17.19 9.01 -6.59
CA ASP A 358 -18.55 9.11 -7.12
C ASP A 358 -19.63 9.22 -6.03
N TYR A 359 -19.48 8.50 -4.93
CA TYR A 359 -20.48 8.40 -3.87
C TYR A 359 -20.19 9.29 -2.65
N VAL A 360 -18.94 9.75 -2.46
CA VAL A 360 -18.59 10.62 -1.33
C VAL A 360 -18.14 11.99 -1.82
N LYS A 361 -17.07 12.07 -2.61
CA LYS A 361 -16.47 13.37 -3.00
C LYS A 361 -17.40 14.20 -3.88
N LYS A 362 -18.10 13.60 -4.85
CA LYS A 362 -19.05 14.31 -5.72
C LYS A 362 -20.28 14.82 -4.95
N PRO A 363 -21.04 13.99 -4.21
CA PRO A 363 -22.18 14.46 -3.42
C PRO A 363 -21.78 15.50 -2.38
N TYR A 364 -20.67 15.29 -1.66
CA TYR A 364 -20.18 16.26 -0.69
C TYR A 364 -19.87 17.61 -1.32
N LYS A 365 -19.27 17.66 -2.52
CA LYS A 365 -19.05 18.92 -3.25
C LYS A 365 -20.35 19.59 -3.71
N LEU A 366 -21.36 18.80 -4.06
CA LEU A 366 -22.67 19.34 -4.46
C LEU A 366 -23.40 20.00 -3.28
N THR A 367 -23.25 19.43 -2.07
CA THR A 367 -23.90 19.94 -0.85
C THR A 367 -23.05 21.00 -0.14
N ASN A 368 -21.73 20.93 -0.21
CA ASN A 368 -20.80 21.89 0.39
C ASN A 368 -20.53 23.08 -0.54
N LYS A 369 -21.60 23.79 -0.89
CA LYS A 369 -21.52 25.14 -1.47
C LYS A 369 -21.45 26.15 -0.33
N LYS A 370 -20.24 26.42 0.16
CA LYS A 370 -19.98 27.64 0.91
C LYS A 370 -19.64 28.77 -0.04
#